data_AF-A0A952IEM4-F1
#
_entry.id   AF-A0A952IEM4-F1
#
_cell.length_a   1.000
_cell.length_b   1.000
_cell.length_c   1.000
_cell.angle_alpha   90.00
_cell.angle_beta   90.00
_cell.angle_gamma   90.00
#
_symmetry.space_group_name_H-M   'P 1'
#
loop_
_entity.id
_entity.type
_entity.pdbx_description
1 polymer ?
#
loop_
_entity_poly.entity_id
_entity_poly.type
_entity_poly.pdbx_seq_one_letter_code
_entity_poly.pdbx_strand_id
1 'polypeptide(L)'
;MINSTTDGRSSQPDDQPNIVLVMADQMTAFALSMYGNTVTQTPNLDQLASSGTVFQNAYCNYPLCAPARFSLMSGRLPSRIGAYDNAAELPASIPTIAHYLRDAGYYTCLAGKMHFVGPDQHHGMEDRLTTEIYPADFSWTPPETYAAMSTSGLADDEEVPLGVSSVETITDAAPVSRSLQMDYDDEVIHRACQHLYDRKRYGDGRPLFMTVSFTQPHDPYVSRREFWDLYEDEDIDDPRVPPIPLKQMDPHSQSLFHHYSLHKFDVTQDIYRRARHGYYAMISDVDNKLGLLRTALADCGMTDNTIVIFTSDHGDMLGERGLWFKKTLYEPAIRIPMIMSWPGRTTPAKIQAPCSLVDLLPTIVEMATGSTDSLLTEADGESLVDLFSTDMPERAVKSEHIDGGTIAPRVMLRKGTMKMVYSEEYPMQLFNLEDDPGELNDLAATSEWKQTRDSLLQEIEATWDLGRLKQQVIENQRVRQMLLRSLNKGRTQSWEHYPNPAETSTRWVRAGDRFPEVEQRGYLRYPAE
;
A
#
# COMPACT_ATOMS: atom_id res chain seq x y z
N MET A 1 7.51 -38.49 -38.78
CA MET A 1 8.71 -37.77 -38.29
C MET A 1 8.68 -36.37 -38.85
N ILE A 2 8.11 -35.43 -38.10
CA ILE A 2 8.22 -33.99 -38.36
C ILE A 2 8.64 -33.41 -37.01
N ASN A 3 9.88 -32.93 -36.96
CA ASN A 3 10.51 -32.38 -35.76
C ASN A 3 9.82 -31.09 -35.35
N SER A 4 9.33 -31.04 -34.10
CA SER A 4 9.04 -29.79 -33.40
C SER A 4 10.35 -29.22 -32.86
N THR A 5 10.94 -28.28 -33.58
CA THR A 5 11.97 -27.41 -33.02
C THR A 5 11.29 -26.36 -32.16
N THR A 6 11.41 -26.51 -30.85
CA THR A 6 11.21 -25.45 -29.86
C THR A 6 12.29 -24.40 -30.07
N ASP A 7 11.97 -23.34 -30.80
CA ASP A 7 12.84 -22.18 -30.94
C ASP A 7 12.76 -21.39 -29.62
N GLY A 8 13.80 -21.54 -28.79
CA GLY A 8 14.06 -20.66 -27.67
C GLY A 8 14.47 -19.29 -28.20
N ARG A 9 13.49 -18.45 -28.54
CA ARG A 9 13.73 -17.02 -28.70
C ARG A 9 13.74 -16.40 -27.31
N SER A 10 14.90 -15.96 -26.84
CA SER A 10 14.95 -14.87 -25.87
C SER A 10 14.12 -13.73 -26.44
N SER A 11 13.06 -13.32 -25.73
CA SER A 11 12.25 -12.14 -26.08
C SER A 11 13.19 -10.97 -26.35
N GLN A 12 13.05 -10.31 -27.50
CA GLN A 12 13.78 -9.08 -27.75
C GLN A 12 13.25 -8.01 -26.78
N PRO A 13 14.05 -6.99 -26.39
CA PRO A 13 13.59 -5.91 -25.52
C PRO A 13 12.30 -5.21 -25.99
N ASP A 14 12.01 -5.22 -27.30
CA ASP A 14 10.80 -4.66 -27.90
C ASP A 14 9.51 -5.46 -27.57
N ASP A 15 9.60 -6.69 -27.05
CA ASP A 15 8.44 -7.53 -26.69
C ASP A 15 8.07 -7.41 -25.19
N GLN A 16 8.86 -6.72 -24.37
CA GLN A 16 8.61 -6.56 -22.93
C GLN A 16 7.75 -5.31 -22.64
N PRO A 17 6.68 -5.45 -21.83
CA PRO A 17 5.85 -4.30 -21.48
C PRO A 17 6.55 -3.38 -20.48
N ASN A 18 6.26 -2.08 -20.55
CA ASN A 18 6.51 -1.20 -19.41
C ASN A 18 5.51 -1.53 -18.30
N ILE A 19 5.89 -1.29 -17.06
CA ILE A 19 5.06 -1.54 -15.88
C ILE A 19 5.08 -0.29 -15.00
N VAL A 20 3.90 0.26 -14.75
CA VAL A 20 3.71 1.40 -13.84
C VAL A 20 2.84 0.95 -12.67
N LEU A 21 3.44 0.87 -11.48
CA LEU A 21 2.75 0.62 -10.23
C LEU A 21 2.39 1.96 -9.59
N VAL A 22 1.10 2.28 -9.57
CA VAL A 22 0.54 3.46 -8.91
C VAL A 22 0.00 3.05 -7.55
N MET A 23 0.34 3.80 -6.51
CA MET A 23 -0.04 3.49 -5.15
C MET A 23 -0.55 4.74 -4.43
N ALA A 24 -1.64 4.58 -3.70
CA ALA A 24 -2.11 5.55 -2.72
C ALA A 24 -1.87 5.01 -1.31
N ASP A 25 -1.64 5.87 -0.33
CA ASP A 25 -1.49 5.44 1.06
C ASP A 25 -2.83 5.50 1.80
N GLN A 26 -3.14 4.48 2.60
CA GLN A 26 -4.35 4.48 3.44
C GLN A 26 -5.66 4.60 2.65
N MET A 27 -5.73 4.04 1.43
CA MET A 27 -6.94 4.04 0.61
C MET A 27 -7.74 2.75 0.82
N THR A 28 -8.91 2.85 1.46
CA THR A 28 -9.83 1.72 1.58
C THR A 28 -10.54 1.46 0.26
N ALA A 29 -10.75 0.19 -0.09
CA ALA A 29 -11.49 -0.18 -1.30
C ALA A 29 -12.91 0.42 -1.31
N PHE A 30 -13.54 0.52 -0.12
CA PHE A 30 -14.92 0.97 0.05
C PHE A 30 -15.14 2.46 -0.21
N ALA A 31 -14.08 3.21 -0.50
CA ALA A 31 -14.17 4.61 -0.90
C ALA A 31 -14.28 4.79 -2.42
N LEU A 32 -14.29 3.71 -3.23
CA LEU A 32 -14.31 3.82 -4.69
C LEU A 32 -15.54 3.14 -5.33
N SER A 33 -15.94 3.67 -6.48
CA SER A 33 -17.21 3.31 -7.16
C SER A 33 -17.29 1.83 -7.57
N MET A 34 -16.19 1.27 -8.07
CA MET A 34 -16.06 -0.13 -8.49
C MET A 34 -16.16 -1.13 -7.33
N TYR A 35 -16.14 -0.66 -6.08
CA TYR A 35 -16.41 -1.42 -4.86
C TYR A 35 -17.72 -1.00 -4.15
N GLY A 36 -18.55 -0.17 -4.80
CA GLY A 36 -19.90 0.16 -4.34
C GLY A 36 -20.06 1.53 -3.67
N ASN A 37 -19.00 2.35 -3.57
CA ASN A 37 -19.15 3.73 -3.13
C ASN A 37 -19.95 4.54 -4.17
N THR A 38 -20.76 5.50 -3.73
CA THR A 38 -21.59 6.33 -4.62
C THR A 38 -21.31 7.83 -4.51
N VAL A 39 -20.36 8.21 -3.64
CA VAL A 39 -20.04 9.59 -3.30
C VAL A 39 -18.77 10.02 -4.02
N THR A 40 -17.67 9.29 -3.82
CA THR A 40 -16.33 9.66 -4.28
C THR A 40 -16.25 9.75 -5.81
N GLN A 41 -15.73 10.86 -6.30
CA GLN A 41 -15.56 11.14 -7.72
C GLN A 41 -14.14 10.78 -8.18
N THR A 42 -14.02 9.70 -8.95
CA THR A 42 -12.74 9.16 -9.45
C THR A 42 -12.77 8.77 -10.93
N PRO A 43 -12.99 9.72 -11.86
CA PRO A 43 -13.17 9.39 -13.28
C PRO A 43 -11.97 8.67 -13.93
N ASN A 44 -10.73 8.92 -13.48
CA ASN A 44 -9.55 8.27 -14.07
C ASN A 44 -9.38 6.83 -13.59
N LEU A 45 -9.64 6.56 -12.31
CA LEU A 45 -9.69 5.22 -11.73
C LEU A 45 -10.87 4.42 -12.28
N ASP A 46 -12.02 5.05 -12.46
CA ASP A 46 -13.19 4.43 -13.09
C ASP A 46 -12.87 4.05 -14.54
N GLN A 47 -12.17 4.92 -15.28
CA GLN A 47 -11.70 4.60 -16.62
C GLN A 47 -10.72 3.42 -16.61
N LEU A 48 -9.73 3.42 -15.69
CA LEU A 48 -8.77 2.32 -15.54
C LEU A 48 -9.48 0.99 -15.22
N ALA A 49 -10.46 1.02 -14.32
CA ALA A 49 -11.30 -0.12 -13.96
C ALA A 49 -12.16 -0.60 -15.14
N SER A 50 -12.67 0.32 -15.97
CA SER A 50 -13.53 -0.01 -17.12
C SER A 50 -12.78 -0.68 -18.27
N SER A 51 -11.46 -0.51 -18.36
CA SER A 51 -10.60 -1.13 -19.38
C SER A 51 -9.72 -2.27 -18.85
N GLY A 52 -9.63 -2.43 -17.53
CA GLY A 52 -8.79 -3.41 -16.86
C GLY A 52 -9.56 -4.42 -16.02
N THR A 53 -8.83 -5.15 -15.19
CA THR A 53 -9.34 -6.13 -14.25
C THR A 53 -9.38 -5.53 -12.85
N VAL A 54 -10.53 -5.59 -12.18
CA VAL A 54 -10.71 -5.17 -10.78
C VAL A 54 -10.72 -6.39 -9.87
N PHE A 55 -9.81 -6.43 -8.89
CA PHE A 55 -9.79 -7.49 -7.88
C PHE A 55 -10.64 -7.07 -6.68
N GLN A 56 -11.82 -7.68 -6.55
CA GLN A 56 -12.84 -7.26 -5.59
C GLN A 56 -12.43 -7.54 -4.14
N ASN A 57 -11.62 -8.58 -3.91
CA ASN A 57 -11.22 -9.05 -2.58
C ASN A 57 -9.69 -8.99 -2.41
N ALA A 58 -9.10 -7.82 -2.65
CA ALA A 58 -7.67 -7.57 -2.46
C ALA A 58 -7.38 -7.05 -1.03
N TYR A 59 -6.32 -7.57 -0.41
CA TYR A 59 -6.01 -7.30 0.98
C TYR A 59 -4.54 -6.89 1.20
N CYS A 60 -4.31 -5.99 2.14
CA CYS A 60 -2.97 -5.79 2.69
C CYS A 60 -2.56 -6.98 3.57
N ASN A 61 -1.26 -7.23 3.65
CA ASN A 61 -0.72 -8.26 4.57
C ASN A 61 -0.39 -7.71 5.96
N TYR A 62 -0.50 -6.38 6.15
CA TYR A 62 -0.33 -5.71 7.43
C TYR A 62 -1.03 -4.35 7.39
N PRO A 63 -1.93 -3.99 8.33
CA PRO A 63 -2.61 -2.70 8.31
C PRO A 63 -1.73 -1.56 8.87
N LEU A 64 -0.54 -1.36 8.29
CA LEU A 64 0.43 -0.31 8.64
C LEU A 64 1.45 -0.07 7.50
N CYS A 65 1.83 1.19 7.28
CA CYS A 65 2.61 1.65 6.13
C CYS A 65 3.85 0.78 5.80
N ALA A 66 4.92 0.81 6.61
CA ALA A 66 6.19 0.20 6.24
C ALA A 66 6.08 -1.33 6.10
N PRO A 67 5.49 -2.08 7.06
CA PRO A 67 5.29 -3.52 6.90
C PRO A 67 4.52 -3.93 5.64
N ALA A 68 3.41 -3.24 5.34
CA ALA A 68 2.61 -3.51 4.14
C ALA A 68 3.41 -3.29 2.85
N ARG A 69 4.15 -2.18 2.80
CA ARG A 69 5.01 -1.80 1.68
C ARG A 69 6.15 -2.77 1.47
N PHE A 70 6.74 -3.28 2.54
CA PHE A 70 7.81 -4.27 2.46
C PHE A 70 7.27 -5.63 1.99
N SER A 71 6.06 -6.01 2.43
CA SER A 71 5.38 -7.19 1.92
C SER A 71 5.05 -7.10 0.44
N LEU A 72 4.54 -5.96 -0.01
CA LEU A 72 4.34 -5.68 -1.44
C LEU A 72 5.66 -5.87 -2.21
N MET A 73 6.71 -5.20 -1.76
CA MET A 73 7.97 -5.16 -2.50
C MET A 73 8.71 -6.50 -2.50
N SER A 74 8.61 -7.30 -1.44
CA SER A 74 9.36 -8.56 -1.29
C SER A 74 8.54 -9.82 -1.56
N GLY A 75 7.22 -9.71 -1.73
CA GLY A 75 6.35 -10.88 -1.90
C GLY A 75 6.27 -11.77 -0.67
N ARG A 76 6.64 -11.27 0.52
CA ARG A 76 6.76 -12.05 1.75
C ARG A 76 5.97 -11.43 2.89
N LEU A 77 5.46 -12.26 3.79
CA LEU A 77 4.79 -11.80 5.00
C LEU A 77 5.76 -10.99 5.87
N PRO A 78 5.27 -9.95 6.58
CA PRO A 78 6.11 -9.07 7.37
C PRO A 78 6.97 -9.81 8.41
N SER A 79 6.40 -10.80 9.09
CA SER A 79 7.11 -11.66 10.04
C SER A 79 8.28 -12.45 9.43
N ARG A 80 8.23 -12.76 8.12
CA ARG A 80 9.27 -13.53 7.40
C ARG A 80 10.49 -12.68 7.04
N ILE A 81 10.33 -11.37 7.01
CA ILE A 81 11.37 -10.39 6.66
C ILE A 81 11.75 -9.47 7.84
N GLY A 82 11.13 -9.66 9.00
CA GLY A 82 11.41 -8.87 10.20
C GLY A 82 10.76 -7.48 10.21
N ALA A 83 9.76 -7.25 9.36
CA ALA A 83 9.07 -5.96 9.19
C ALA A 83 7.92 -5.80 10.20
N TYR A 84 8.24 -5.63 11.47
CA TYR A 84 7.22 -5.70 12.53
C TYR A 84 6.45 -4.40 12.76
N ASP A 85 7.00 -3.25 12.38
CA ASP A 85 6.45 -1.93 12.65
C ASP A 85 7.09 -0.86 11.74
N ASN A 86 6.68 0.41 11.85
CA ASN A 86 7.16 1.51 11.01
C ASN A 86 8.61 1.97 11.31
N ALA A 87 9.35 1.26 12.15
CA ALA A 87 10.77 1.51 12.39
C ALA A 87 11.61 0.24 12.21
N ALA A 88 11.02 -0.84 11.72
CA ALA A 88 11.76 -2.07 11.46
C ALA A 88 12.55 -1.91 10.15
N GLU A 89 13.84 -2.21 10.19
CA GLU A 89 14.70 -2.16 8.99
C GLU A 89 14.18 -3.14 7.92
N LEU A 90 14.14 -2.70 6.65
CA LEU A 90 14.13 -3.63 5.52
C LEU A 90 15.60 -3.92 5.16
N PRO A 91 16.13 -5.14 5.37
CA PRO A 91 17.53 -5.40 5.04
C PRO A 91 17.75 -5.37 3.53
N ALA A 92 18.84 -4.75 3.08
CA ALA A 92 19.21 -4.67 1.66
C ALA A 92 19.42 -6.05 0.99
N SER A 93 19.57 -7.12 1.78
CA SER A 93 19.70 -8.50 1.31
C SER A 93 18.36 -9.17 0.99
N ILE A 94 17.22 -8.53 1.27
CA ILE A 94 15.90 -9.03 0.89
C ILE A 94 15.61 -8.59 -0.55
N PRO A 95 15.51 -9.52 -1.51
CA PRO A 95 15.17 -9.17 -2.88
C PRO A 95 13.77 -8.56 -2.95
N THR A 96 13.59 -7.70 -3.93
CA THR A 96 12.32 -7.01 -4.18
C THR A 96 11.93 -7.13 -5.65
N ILE A 97 10.70 -6.72 -5.98
CA ILE A 97 10.22 -6.53 -7.35
C ILE A 97 11.27 -5.83 -8.22
N ALA A 98 11.85 -4.73 -7.71
CA ALA A 98 12.83 -3.94 -8.44
C ALA A 98 14.12 -4.72 -8.73
N HIS A 99 14.60 -5.55 -7.80
CA HIS A 99 15.76 -6.40 -8.04
C HIS A 99 15.51 -7.41 -9.16
N TYR A 100 14.37 -8.11 -9.14
CA TYR A 100 14.04 -9.11 -10.15
C TYR A 100 13.83 -8.50 -11.53
N LEU A 101 13.18 -7.34 -11.62
CA LEU A 101 13.00 -6.64 -12.89
C LEU A 101 14.32 -6.08 -13.43
N ARG A 102 15.19 -5.55 -12.55
CA ARG A 102 16.50 -5.06 -12.97
C ARG A 102 17.38 -6.20 -13.50
N ASP A 103 17.33 -7.37 -12.85
CA ASP A 103 17.98 -8.58 -13.36
C ASP A 103 17.41 -9.03 -14.71
N ALA A 104 16.10 -8.87 -14.91
CA ALA A 104 15.41 -9.11 -16.19
C ALA A 104 15.64 -8.01 -17.26
N GLY A 105 16.50 -7.02 -17.00
CA GLY A 105 16.88 -5.99 -17.98
C GLY A 105 16.02 -4.72 -17.97
N TYR A 106 15.14 -4.54 -16.97
CA TYR A 106 14.36 -3.31 -16.83
C TYR A 106 15.20 -2.18 -16.26
N TYR A 107 14.83 -0.95 -16.63
CA TYR A 107 15.14 0.21 -15.82
C TYR A 107 14.08 0.36 -14.72
N THR A 108 14.51 0.49 -13.47
CA THR A 108 13.63 0.55 -12.30
C THR A 108 13.71 1.91 -11.61
N CYS A 109 12.58 2.57 -11.36
CA CYS A 109 12.58 3.84 -10.65
C CYS A 109 11.39 4.00 -9.70
N LEU A 110 11.59 4.84 -8.68
CA LEU A 110 10.60 5.19 -7.67
C LEU A 110 10.39 6.71 -7.61
N ALA A 111 9.15 7.16 -7.75
CA ALA A 111 8.71 8.48 -7.31
C ALA A 111 7.74 8.32 -6.14
N GLY A 112 8.06 8.95 -5.01
CA GLY A 112 7.21 9.00 -3.83
C GLY A 112 7.55 8.02 -2.73
N LYS A 113 6.53 7.73 -1.91
CA LYS A 113 6.64 7.08 -0.61
C LYS A 113 6.83 5.58 -0.76
N MET A 114 7.80 5.01 -0.05
CA MET A 114 7.87 3.56 0.21
C MET A 114 8.15 3.22 1.67
N HIS A 115 8.44 4.23 2.50
CA HIS A 115 8.68 4.12 3.93
C HIS A 115 9.80 3.13 4.26
N PHE A 116 10.84 3.10 3.43
CA PHE A 116 12.01 2.27 3.67
C PHE A 116 12.74 2.75 4.93
N VAL A 117 12.88 1.85 5.89
CA VAL A 117 13.63 2.10 7.12
C VAL A 117 14.97 1.39 7.01
N GLY A 118 16.04 2.12 7.33
CA GLY A 118 17.40 1.67 7.19
C GLY A 118 18.20 2.48 6.16
N PRO A 119 19.50 2.15 6.01
CA PRO A 119 20.40 2.92 5.16
C PRO A 119 20.20 2.70 3.65
N ASP A 120 19.59 1.58 3.25
CA ASP A 120 19.23 1.34 1.85
C ASP A 120 17.89 2.02 1.57
N GLN A 121 17.89 3.03 0.72
CA GLN A 121 16.69 3.75 0.31
C GLN A 121 16.29 3.44 -1.12
N HIS A 122 16.95 2.48 -1.76
CA HIS A 122 16.72 2.09 -3.16
C HIS A 122 16.08 0.71 -3.28
N HIS A 123 16.54 -0.27 -2.48
CA HIS A 123 16.02 -1.64 -2.50
C HIS A 123 15.79 -2.18 -3.91
N GLY A 124 16.79 -2.02 -4.79
CA GLY A 124 16.79 -2.50 -6.17
C GLY A 124 16.38 -1.46 -7.22
N MET A 125 15.82 -0.32 -6.82
CA MET A 125 15.53 0.80 -7.72
C MET A 125 16.83 1.41 -8.24
N GLU A 126 16.94 1.55 -9.56
CA GLU A 126 18.06 2.25 -10.18
C GLU A 126 18.05 3.73 -9.81
N ASP A 127 16.86 4.36 -9.85
CA ASP A 127 16.66 5.75 -9.43
C ASP A 127 15.52 5.92 -8.44
N ARG A 128 15.69 6.91 -7.56
CA ARG A 128 14.65 7.39 -6.65
C ARG A 128 14.51 8.90 -6.78
N LEU A 129 13.35 9.34 -7.28
CA LEU A 129 13.12 10.67 -7.83
C LEU A 129 12.71 11.71 -6.78
N THR A 130 12.27 11.26 -5.61
CA THR A 130 11.90 12.08 -4.46
C THR A 130 12.53 11.53 -3.19
N THR A 131 12.70 12.38 -2.18
CA THR A 131 12.98 11.91 -0.81
C THR A 131 11.77 11.15 -0.24
N GLU A 132 11.91 10.59 0.95
CA GLU A 132 10.81 10.01 1.71
C GLU A 132 10.06 11.10 2.49
N ILE A 133 8.75 10.93 2.68
CA ILE A 133 7.96 11.86 3.52
C ILE A 133 8.10 11.53 5.01
N TYR A 134 8.43 10.28 5.33
CA TYR A 134 8.57 9.74 6.67
C TYR A 134 10.01 9.34 7.01
N PRO A 135 10.34 9.25 8.32
CA PRO A 135 11.71 8.97 8.75
C PRO A 135 12.22 7.62 8.23
N ALA A 136 13.48 7.62 7.80
CA ALA A 136 14.19 6.39 7.44
C ALA A 136 14.87 5.68 8.64
N ASP A 137 14.75 6.23 9.86
CA ASP A 137 15.47 5.76 11.04
C ASP A 137 14.62 4.89 11.99
N PHE A 138 15.17 4.57 13.16
CA PHE A 138 14.50 3.73 14.16
C PHE A 138 13.60 4.49 15.14
N SER A 139 13.32 5.78 14.90
CA SER A 139 12.65 6.66 15.86
C SER A 139 11.23 6.22 16.22
N TRP A 140 10.54 5.50 15.34
CA TRP A 140 9.18 5.00 15.57
C TRP A 140 9.14 3.57 16.15
N THR A 141 10.25 3.08 16.72
CA THR A 141 10.30 1.76 17.35
C THR A 141 9.39 1.73 18.58
N PRO A 142 8.42 0.80 18.68
CA PRO A 142 7.58 0.65 19.86
C PRO A 142 8.37 0.29 21.13
N PRO A 143 7.79 0.47 22.34
CA PRO A 143 8.42 0.12 23.62
C PRO A 143 8.83 -1.34 23.74
N GLU A 144 9.76 -1.64 24.65
CA GLU A 144 10.40 -2.97 24.79
C GLU A 144 9.47 -4.09 25.29
N THR A 145 8.20 -3.80 25.58
CA THR A 145 7.20 -4.78 26.02
C THR A 145 5.82 -4.42 25.50
N TYR A 146 5.04 -5.44 25.13
CA TYR A 146 3.62 -5.32 24.83
C TYR A 146 2.80 -4.72 25.97
N ALA A 147 3.20 -4.92 27.24
CA ALA A 147 2.52 -4.30 28.38
C ALA A 147 2.61 -2.76 28.35
N ALA A 148 3.71 -2.21 27.83
CA ALA A 148 3.89 -0.77 27.61
C ALA A 148 3.24 -0.27 26.30
N MET A 149 2.77 -1.20 25.45
CA MET A 149 1.94 -0.91 24.26
C MET A 149 0.44 -1.10 24.54
N SER A 150 0.10 -1.80 25.64
CA SER A 150 -1.27 -2.00 26.09
C SER A 150 -1.85 -0.71 26.58
N THR A 151 -3.03 -0.38 26.08
CA THR A 151 -3.85 0.70 26.63
C THR A 151 -5.08 0.15 27.36
N SER A 152 -5.21 -1.18 27.44
CA SER A 152 -6.31 -1.83 28.16
C SER A 152 -6.22 -1.53 29.66
N GLY A 153 -7.24 -0.86 30.18
CA GLY A 153 -7.33 -0.48 31.59
C GLY A 153 -6.58 0.79 31.99
N LEU A 154 -6.05 1.57 31.04
CA LEU A 154 -5.54 2.92 31.33
C LEU A 154 -6.69 3.82 31.84
N ALA A 155 -6.38 4.70 32.79
CA ALA A 155 -7.29 5.76 33.17
C ALA A 155 -7.37 6.81 32.05
N ASP A 156 -8.48 7.57 31.98
CA ASP A 156 -8.73 8.56 30.91
C ASP A 156 -7.65 9.66 30.80
N ASP A 157 -6.80 9.80 31.82
CA ASP A 157 -5.73 10.79 31.94
C ASP A 157 -4.31 10.27 31.60
N GLU A 158 -4.11 8.99 31.30
CA GLU A 158 -2.79 8.44 30.97
C GLU A 158 -2.41 8.66 29.48
N GLU A 159 -1.21 9.21 29.23
CA GLU A 159 -0.67 9.44 27.89
C GLU A 159 0.05 8.20 27.34
N VAL A 160 -0.28 7.84 26.10
CA VAL A 160 0.43 6.79 25.35
C VAL A 160 1.23 7.47 24.24
N PRO A 161 2.55 7.60 24.39
CA PRO A 161 3.37 8.35 23.45
C PRO A 161 3.75 7.46 22.26
N LEU A 162 2.78 6.98 21.47
CA LEU A 162 3.08 6.16 20.29
C LEU A 162 2.09 6.36 19.14
N GLY A 163 2.61 6.84 18.02
CA GLY A 163 1.93 6.83 16.72
C GLY A 163 1.62 8.23 16.20
N VAL A 164 2.01 8.45 14.96
CA VAL A 164 1.93 9.71 14.19
C VAL A 164 0.51 10.16 13.84
N SER A 165 -0.49 9.32 14.08
CA SER A 165 -1.90 9.64 13.86
C SER A 165 -2.61 9.70 15.20
N SER A 166 -3.24 10.83 15.47
CA SER A 166 -4.04 11.08 16.66
C SER A 166 -5.37 11.69 16.23
N VAL A 167 -6.39 11.60 17.07
CA VAL A 167 -7.74 12.11 16.78
C VAL A 167 -7.77 13.60 16.37
N GLU A 168 -6.77 14.40 16.73
CA GLU A 168 -6.61 15.77 16.28
C GLU A 168 -6.62 15.89 14.75
N THR A 169 -6.01 14.93 14.03
CA THR A 169 -5.99 14.93 12.56
C THR A 169 -7.37 14.73 11.93
N ILE A 170 -8.31 14.13 12.68
CA ILE A 170 -9.73 14.01 12.33
C ILE A 170 -10.40 15.38 12.53
N THR A 171 -10.12 16.04 13.66
CA THR A 171 -10.73 17.34 13.99
C THR A 171 -10.29 18.46 13.07
N ASP A 172 -9.05 18.37 12.55
CA ASP A 172 -8.42 19.32 11.63
C ASP A 172 -8.98 19.26 10.19
N ALA A 173 -9.87 18.30 9.89
CA ALA A 173 -10.44 18.13 8.57
C ALA A 173 -11.07 19.43 8.05
N ALA A 174 -10.55 19.95 6.95
CA ALA A 174 -10.94 21.24 6.38
C ALA A 174 -10.35 21.43 4.97
N PRO A 175 -10.91 22.34 4.15
CA PRO A 175 -10.23 22.80 2.96
C PRO A 175 -9.02 23.68 3.34
N VAL A 176 -7.84 23.35 2.81
CA VAL A 176 -6.60 24.10 3.00
C VAL A 176 -5.93 24.39 1.65
N SER A 177 -5.12 25.44 1.56
CA SER A 177 -4.42 25.75 0.30
C SER A 177 -3.23 24.82 0.04
N ARG A 178 -2.54 24.39 1.11
CA ARG A 178 -1.36 23.52 1.09
C ARG A 178 -1.28 22.70 2.39
N SER A 179 -0.67 21.54 2.30
CA SER A 179 -0.27 20.70 3.42
C SER A 179 1.04 19.99 3.06
N LEU A 180 1.73 19.43 4.06
CA LEU A 180 2.95 18.66 3.84
C LEU A 180 2.74 17.53 2.81
N GLN A 181 1.61 16.84 2.90
CA GLN A 181 1.25 15.75 1.99
C GLN A 181 0.92 16.24 0.57
N MET A 182 0.24 17.39 0.43
CA MET A 182 -0.03 17.97 -0.88
C MET A 182 1.25 18.40 -1.59
N ASP A 183 2.17 19.03 -0.87
CA ASP A 183 3.46 19.48 -1.43
C ASP A 183 4.30 18.27 -1.86
N TYR A 184 4.27 17.20 -1.07
CA TYR A 184 4.94 15.94 -1.41
C TYR A 184 4.34 15.30 -2.67
N ASP A 185 3.02 15.09 -2.72
CA ASP A 185 2.38 14.42 -3.85
C ASP A 185 2.42 15.24 -5.15
N ASP A 186 2.42 16.57 -5.06
CA ASP A 186 2.69 17.46 -6.19
C ASP A 186 4.10 17.25 -6.76
N GLU A 187 5.11 17.12 -5.89
CA GLU A 187 6.48 16.80 -6.33
C GLU A 187 6.54 15.38 -6.93
N VAL A 188 5.88 14.40 -6.32
CA VAL A 188 5.84 13.00 -6.81
C VAL A 188 5.30 12.95 -8.24
N ILE A 189 4.12 13.51 -8.50
CA ILE A 189 3.52 13.45 -9.84
C ILE A 189 4.34 14.24 -10.86
N HIS A 190 4.86 15.41 -10.46
CA HIS A 190 5.70 16.23 -11.33
C HIS A 190 6.97 15.47 -11.74
N ARG A 191 7.68 14.88 -10.78
CA ARG A 191 8.92 14.12 -11.01
C ARG A 191 8.66 12.89 -11.86
N ALA A 192 7.59 12.15 -11.60
CA ALA A 192 7.21 10.98 -12.39
C ALA A 192 6.96 11.34 -13.86
N CYS A 193 6.11 12.34 -14.12
CA CYS A 193 5.80 12.78 -15.48
C CYS A 193 7.03 13.33 -16.20
N GLN A 194 7.81 14.18 -15.53
CA GLN A 194 9.06 14.72 -16.09
C GLN A 194 10.05 13.59 -16.43
N HIS A 195 10.15 12.58 -15.58
CA HIS A 195 11.04 11.44 -15.81
C HIS A 195 10.59 10.60 -17.01
N LEU A 196 9.29 10.38 -17.21
CA LEU A 196 8.77 9.72 -18.43
C LEU A 196 9.19 10.48 -19.70
N TYR A 197 9.02 11.80 -19.72
CA TYR A 197 9.45 12.63 -20.85
C TYR A 197 10.95 12.57 -21.09
N ASP A 198 11.75 12.60 -20.03
CA ASP A 198 13.21 12.54 -20.14
C ASP A 198 13.68 11.16 -20.60
N ARG A 199 13.09 10.07 -20.12
CA ARG A 199 13.38 8.71 -20.61
C ARG A 199 13.03 8.56 -22.08
N LYS A 200 11.91 9.12 -22.53
CA LYS A 200 11.55 9.05 -23.95
C LYS A 200 12.55 9.80 -24.85
N ARG A 201 13.16 10.88 -24.36
CA ARG A 201 14.18 11.66 -25.10
C ARG A 201 15.58 11.08 -25.01
N TYR A 202 15.98 10.62 -23.84
CA TYR A 202 17.38 10.36 -23.47
C TYR A 202 17.62 8.98 -22.85
N GLY A 203 16.58 8.19 -22.68
CA GLY A 203 16.67 6.85 -22.11
C GLY A 203 17.43 5.88 -23.01
N ASP A 204 17.84 4.77 -22.42
CA ASP A 204 18.64 3.72 -23.05
C ASP A 204 17.81 2.66 -23.79
N GLY A 205 16.50 2.86 -23.90
CA GLY A 205 15.57 1.95 -24.58
C GLY A 205 15.16 0.72 -23.76
N ARG A 206 15.67 0.52 -22.54
CA ARG A 206 15.21 -0.57 -21.65
C ARG A 206 13.72 -0.38 -21.28
N PRO A 207 12.95 -1.48 -21.11
CA PRO A 207 11.59 -1.39 -20.59
C PRO A 207 11.61 -0.78 -19.18
N LEU A 208 10.57 -0.02 -18.88
CA LEU A 208 10.43 0.73 -17.63
C LEU A 208 9.65 -0.07 -16.60
N PHE A 209 10.16 -0.15 -15.37
CA PHE A 209 9.36 -0.36 -14.17
C PHE A 209 9.39 0.92 -13.33
N MET A 210 8.23 1.55 -13.14
CA MET A 210 8.10 2.78 -12.33
C MET A 210 7.08 2.57 -11.22
N THR A 211 7.48 2.80 -9.97
CA THR A 211 6.55 2.96 -8.86
C THR A 211 6.26 4.46 -8.66
N VAL A 212 4.99 4.85 -8.72
CA VAL A 212 4.50 6.19 -8.37
C VAL A 212 3.62 6.05 -7.14
N SER A 213 4.12 6.44 -5.97
CA SER A 213 3.46 6.19 -4.70
C SER A 213 3.16 7.49 -3.96
N PHE A 214 1.89 7.85 -3.92
CA PHE A 214 1.35 9.01 -3.23
C PHE A 214 1.20 8.76 -1.73
N THR A 215 1.17 9.83 -0.94
CA THR A 215 0.85 9.79 0.49
C THR A 215 -0.63 10.01 0.77
N GLN A 216 -1.37 10.72 -0.09
CA GLN A 216 -2.81 10.83 0.08
C GLN A 216 -3.51 9.50 -0.30
N PRO A 217 -4.65 9.17 0.31
CA PRO A 217 -5.44 9.94 1.27
C PRO A 217 -5.13 9.71 2.77
N HIS A 218 -3.89 9.39 3.16
CA HIS A 218 -3.50 9.31 4.57
C HIS A 218 -3.80 10.61 5.35
N ASP A 219 -4.20 10.49 6.62
CA ASP A 219 -4.49 11.62 7.50
C ASP A 219 -3.31 12.61 7.65
N PRO A 220 -3.53 13.92 7.84
CA PRO A 220 -4.81 14.60 8.13
C PRO A 220 -5.74 14.79 6.93
N TYR A 221 -7.05 14.77 7.18
CA TYR A 221 -8.09 14.79 6.15
C TYR A 221 -8.36 16.21 5.61
N VAL A 222 -7.34 16.79 4.98
CA VAL A 222 -7.40 18.13 4.41
C VAL A 222 -7.19 18.10 2.90
N SER A 223 -7.98 18.87 2.15
CA SER A 223 -7.89 18.95 0.68
C SER A 223 -7.92 20.39 0.16
N ARG A 224 -7.51 20.60 -1.10
CA ARG A 224 -7.66 21.91 -1.76
C ARG A 224 -9.13 22.16 -2.06
N ARG A 225 -9.52 23.44 -2.10
CA ARG A 225 -10.89 23.84 -2.48
C ARG A 225 -11.34 23.23 -3.80
N GLU A 226 -10.46 23.11 -4.79
CA GLU A 226 -10.80 22.54 -6.10
C GLU A 226 -11.29 21.08 -6.04
N PHE A 227 -10.90 20.32 -5.02
CA PHE A 227 -11.36 18.94 -4.80
C PHE A 227 -12.37 18.83 -3.65
N TRP A 228 -12.26 19.69 -2.63
CA TRP A 228 -13.23 19.80 -1.55
C TRP A 228 -14.60 20.20 -2.12
N ASP A 229 -14.65 21.26 -2.92
CA ASP A 229 -15.89 21.82 -3.48
C ASP A 229 -16.51 20.92 -4.59
N LEU A 230 -15.98 19.70 -4.81
CA LEU A 230 -16.64 18.66 -5.62
C LEU A 230 -17.78 17.97 -4.87
N TYR A 231 -17.83 18.12 -3.54
CA TYR A 231 -18.77 17.44 -2.67
C TYR A 231 -19.57 18.45 -1.86
N GLU A 232 -20.87 18.19 -1.71
CA GLU A 232 -21.70 18.87 -0.73
C GLU A 232 -21.70 18.03 0.56
N ASP A 233 -21.76 18.69 1.73
CA ASP A 233 -21.72 17.98 3.01
C ASP A 233 -22.87 16.99 3.14
N GLU A 234 -24.07 17.29 2.61
CA GLU A 234 -25.23 16.41 2.69
C GLU A 234 -25.10 15.12 1.87
N ASP A 235 -24.19 15.08 0.89
CA ASP A 235 -23.96 13.91 0.03
C ASP A 235 -22.95 12.93 0.65
N ILE A 236 -22.25 13.31 1.72
CA ILE A 236 -21.28 12.46 2.41
C ILE A 236 -22.02 11.39 3.20
N ASP A 237 -21.75 10.14 2.85
CA ASP A 237 -22.37 8.96 3.44
C ASP A 237 -21.94 8.72 4.90
N ASP A 238 -22.84 8.14 5.67
CA ASP A 238 -22.57 7.59 7.00
C ASP A 238 -21.74 6.29 6.89
N PRO A 239 -21.06 5.84 7.96
CA PRO A 239 -20.37 4.55 7.92
C PRO A 239 -21.36 3.41 7.74
N ARG A 240 -20.95 2.36 7.03
CA ARG A 240 -21.80 1.18 6.82
C ARG A 240 -22.12 0.48 8.14
N VAL A 241 -21.17 0.48 9.06
CA VAL A 241 -21.34 0.06 10.44
C VAL A 241 -21.26 1.29 11.36
N PRO A 242 -22.36 1.66 12.04
CA PRO A 242 -22.36 2.83 12.91
C PRO A 242 -21.41 2.68 14.10
N PRO A 243 -21.06 3.78 14.78
CA PRO A 243 -20.24 3.74 15.98
C PRO A 243 -20.76 2.76 17.03
N ILE A 244 -19.89 1.85 17.48
CA ILE A 244 -20.19 0.88 18.54
C ILE A 244 -19.76 1.51 19.87
N PRO A 245 -20.60 1.52 20.93
CA PRO A 245 -20.20 2.03 22.23
C PRO A 245 -18.94 1.34 22.75
N LEU A 246 -17.98 2.09 23.32
CA LEU A 246 -16.67 1.57 23.76
C LEU A 246 -16.75 0.26 24.56
N LYS A 247 -17.71 0.16 25.51
CA LYS A 247 -17.90 -1.03 26.36
C LYS A 247 -18.40 -2.27 25.61
N GLN A 248 -18.89 -2.11 24.38
CA GLN A 248 -19.40 -3.18 23.52
C GLN A 248 -18.41 -3.56 22.41
N MET A 249 -17.35 -2.76 22.22
CA MET A 249 -16.28 -3.09 21.29
C MET A 249 -15.51 -4.34 21.73
N ASP A 250 -14.93 -5.08 20.79
CA ASP A 250 -14.00 -6.16 21.13
C ASP A 250 -12.75 -5.60 21.85
N PRO A 251 -12.03 -6.42 22.64
CA PRO A 251 -10.92 -5.91 23.48
C PRO A 251 -9.81 -5.22 22.69
N HIS A 252 -9.53 -5.64 21.46
CA HIS A 252 -8.51 -4.99 20.64
C HIS A 252 -9.00 -3.63 20.12
N SER A 253 -10.26 -3.53 19.70
CA SER A 253 -10.87 -2.25 19.31
C SER A 253 -10.90 -1.25 20.47
N GLN A 254 -11.14 -1.70 21.71
CA GLN A 254 -10.99 -0.84 22.90
C GLN A 254 -9.55 -0.34 23.04
N SER A 255 -8.56 -1.24 22.88
CA SER A 255 -7.14 -0.87 22.92
C SER A 255 -6.80 0.19 21.85
N LEU A 256 -7.26 0.01 20.62
CA LEU A 256 -7.05 0.98 19.55
C LEU A 256 -7.75 2.33 19.80
N PHE A 257 -8.95 2.30 20.39
CA PHE A 257 -9.67 3.53 20.75
C PHE A 257 -8.84 4.41 21.69
N HIS A 258 -8.16 3.81 22.66
CA HIS A 258 -7.23 4.54 23.53
C HIS A 258 -5.90 4.86 22.84
N HIS A 259 -5.36 3.93 22.04
CA HIS A 259 -4.11 4.13 21.28
C HIS A 259 -4.16 5.39 20.41
N TYR A 260 -5.27 5.62 19.72
CA TYR A 260 -5.47 6.80 18.87
C TYR A 260 -6.01 8.03 19.62
N SER A 261 -6.06 7.98 20.95
CA SER A 261 -6.58 9.04 21.80
C SER A 261 -8.05 9.43 21.53
N LEU A 262 -8.85 8.54 20.93
CA LEU A 262 -10.27 8.82 20.63
C LEU A 262 -11.11 9.09 21.89
N HIS A 263 -10.69 8.57 23.05
CA HIS A 263 -11.31 8.86 24.35
C HIS A 263 -11.19 10.32 24.81
N LYS A 264 -10.23 11.08 24.28
CA LYS A 264 -9.96 12.46 24.70
C LYS A 264 -10.84 13.49 24.00
N PHE A 265 -11.57 13.09 22.95
CA PHE A 265 -12.30 14.01 22.09
C PHE A 265 -13.70 13.47 21.78
N ASP A 266 -14.68 14.37 21.79
CA ASP A 266 -16.03 14.07 21.31
C ASP A 266 -16.08 14.25 19.79
N VAL A 267 -15.92 13.14 19.06
CA VAL A 267 -16.05 13.13 17.59
C VAL A 267 -17.52 13.27 17.22
N THR A 268 -17.99 14.51 17.20
CA THR A 268 -19.37 14.85 16.80
C THR A 268 -19.67 14.41 15.37
N GLN A 269 -20.95 14.26 15.03
CA GLN A 269 -21.41 13.91 13.68
C GLN A 269 -20.89 14.87 12.61
N ASP A 270 -20.76 16.16 12.92
CA ASP A 270 -20.23 17.16 11.98
C ASP A 270 -18.73 16.96 11.72
N ILE A 271 -17.93 16.69 12.77
CA ILE A 271 -16.50 16.39 12.63
C ILE A 271 -16.31 15.10 11.83
N TYR A 272 -17.10 14.08 12.16
CA TYR A 272 -17.11 12.79 11.50
C TYR A 272 -17.33 12.93 9.99
N ARG A 273 -18.42 13.61 9.60
CA ARG A 273 -18.79 13.85 8.21
C ARG A 273 -17.73 14.67 7.49
N ARG A 274 -17.23 15.74 8.12
CA ARG A 274 -16.20 16.60 7.55
C ARG A 274 -14.87 15.87 7.32
N ALA A 275 -14.49 14.93 8.18
CA ALA A 275 -13.32 14.08 7.96
C ALA A 275 -13.49 13.15 6.75
N ARG A 276 -14.68 12.54 6.58
CA ARG A 276 -15.02 11.75 5.38
C ARG A 276 -15.03 12.58 4.11
N HIS A 277 -15.59 13.79 4.18
CA HIS A 277 -15.53 14.78 3.11
C HIS A 277 -14.07 15.01 2.68
N GLY A 278 -13.21 15.38 3.64
CA GLY A 278 -11.79 15.60 3.38
C GLY A 278 -11.11 14.40 2.73
N TYR A 279 -11.41 13.19 3.21
CA TYR A 279 -10.88 11.95 2.65
C TYR A 279 -11.30 11.71 1.19
N TYR A 280 -12.58 11.91 0.84
CA TYR A 280 -13.06 11.79 -0.54
C TYR A 280 -12.48 12.86 -1.46
N ALA A 281 -12.35 14.09 -0.97
CA ALA A 281 -11.66 15.16 -1.68
C ALA A 281 -10.18 14.84 -1.94
N MET A 282 -9.48 14.20 -1.00
CA MET A 282 -8.10 13.76 -1.20
C MET A 282 -8.00 12.62 -2.23
N ILE A 283 -8.98 11.71 -2.26
CA ILE A 283 -9.04 10.66 -3.28
C ILE A 283 -9.23 11.24 -4.68
N SER A 284 -10.07 12.25 -4.85
CA SER A 284 -10.21 12.95 -6.14
C SER A 284 -8.92 13.63 -6.60
N ASP A 285 -8.10 14.14 -5.68
CA ASP A 285 -6.79 14.68 -6.01
C ASP A 285 -5.83 13.57 -6.50
N VAL A 286 -5.81 12.42 -5.82
CA VAL A 286 -5.05 11.23 -6.27
C VAL A 286 -5.51 10.75 -7.65
N ASP A 287 -6.83 10.73 -7.89
CA ASP A 287 -7.41 10.38 -9.19
C ASP A 287 -6.96 11.34 -10.31
N ASN A 288 -6.97 12.65 -10.03
CA ASN A 288 -6.48 13.65 -10.95
C ASN A 288 -4.99 13.45 -11.26
N LYS A 289 -4.16 13.14 -10.25
CA LYS A 289 -2.73 12.82 -10.45
C LYS A 289 -2.53 11.55 -11.30
N LEU A 290 -3.37 10.53 -11.14
CA LEU A 290 -3.39 9.38 -12.05
C LEU A 290 -3.70 9.80 -13.51
N GLY A 291 -4.65 10.71 -13.70
CA GLY A 291 -4.95 11.29 -15.02
C GLY A 291 -3.76 12.00 -15.67
N LEU A 292 -3.00 12.77 -14.89
CA LEU A 292 -1.76 13.41 -15.35
C LEU A 292 -0.70 12.38 -15.78
N LEU A 293 -0.51 11.32 -14.99
CA LEU A 293 0.44 10.25 -15.31
C LEU A 293 0.05 9.51 -16.59
N ARG A 294 -1.23 9.20 -16.76
CA ARG A 294 -1.76 8.55 -17.97
C ARG A 294 -1.62 9.43 -19.21
N THR A 295 -1.80 10.74 -19.06
CA THR A 295 -1.55 11.72 -20.13
C THR A 295 -0.07 11.71 -20.52
N ALA A 296 0.85 11.73 -19.55
CA ALA A 296 2.29 11.66 -19.85
C ALA A 296 2.70 10.36 -20.56
N LEU A 297 2.11 9.21 -20.19
CA LEU A 297 2.31 7.95 -20.90
C LEU A 297 1.82 8.02 -22.35
N ALA A 298 0.67 8.63 -22.60
CA ALA A 298 0.11 8.82 -23.94
C ALA A 298 0.98 9.76 -24.79
N ASP A 299 1.41 10.88 -24.24
CA ASP A 299 2.30 11.85 -24.89
C ASP A 299 3.66 11.22 -25.26
N CYS A 300 4.14 10.25 -24.48
CA CYS A 300 5.33 9.46 -24.77
C CYS A 300 5.11 8.33 -25.79
N GLY A 301 3.86 8.09 -26.22
CA GLY A 301 3.47 6.96 -27.06
C GLY A 301 3.67 5.60 -26.38
N MET A 302 3.51 5.55 -25.05
CA MET A 302 3.77 4.34 -24.25
C MET A 302 2.47 3.60 -23.85
N THR A 303 1.30 4.18 -24.08
CA THR A 303 0.00 3.64 -23.63
C THR A 303 -0.21 2.18 -24.00
N ASP A 304 0.03 1.80 -25.26
CA ASP A 304 -0.29 0.46 -25.76
C ASP A 304 0.68 -0.63 -25.31
N ASN A 305 1.85 -0.24 -24.76
CA ASN A 305 2.85 -1.16 -24.22
C ASN A 305 3.15 -0.87 -22.75
N THR A 306 2.17 -0.39 -21.98
CA THR A 306 2.33 -0.14 -20.53
C THR A 306 1.23 -0.82 -19.74
N ILE A 307 1.63 -1.71 -18.84
CA ILE A 307 0.80 -2.24 -17.77
C ILE A 307 0.67 -1.17 -16.69
N VAL A 308 -0.56 -0.87 -16.27
CA VAL A 308 -0.84 0.04 -15.15
C VAL A 308 -1.51 -0.75 -14.05
N ILE A 309 -0.90 -0.75 -12.86
CA ILE A 309 -1.42 -1.38 -11.65
C ILE A 309 -1.73 -0.26 -10.65
N PHE A 310 -2.95 -0.23 -10.10
CA PHE A 310 -3.32 0.70 -9.03
C PHE A 310 -3.62 -0.08 -7.75
N THR A 311 -3.04 0.33 -6.61
CA THR A 311 -3.28 -0.31 -5.31
C THR A 311 -3.10 0.65 -4.12
N SER A 312 -3.29 0.14 -2.90
CA SER A 312 -2.90 0.83 -1.66
C SER A 312 -2.10 -0.09 -0.72
N ASP A 313 -1.38 0.47 0.26
CA ASP A 313 -0.68 -0.32 1.29
C ASP A 313 -1.65 -0.91 2.30
N HIS A 314 -2.60 -0.12 2.77
CA HIS A 314 -3.67 -0.52 3.66
C HIS A 314 -4.88 0.40 3.49
N GLY A 315 -5.99 0.06 4.11
CA GLY A 315 -7.19 0.90 4.12
C GLY A 315 -7.22 1.88 5.29
N ASP A 316 -8.41 2.44 5.50
CA ASP A 316 -8.78 3.31 6.62
C ASP A 316 -10.14 2.84 7.18
N MET A 317 -10.27 2.80 8.50
CA MET A 317 -11.56 2.58 9.16
C MET A 317 -12.54 3.70 8.86
N LEU A 318 -12.07 4.93 8.65
CA LEU A 318 -12.88 6.07 8.24
C LEU A 318 -14.17 6.24 9.07
N GLY A 319 -14.05 5.97 10.38
CA GLY A 319 -15.13 6.05 11.34
C GLY A 319 -16.06 4.84 11.41
N GLU A 320 -15.88 3.82 10.56
CA GLU A 320 -16.58 2.53 10.64
C GLU A 320 -16.43 1.93 12.04
N ARG A 321 -17.54 1.48 12.63
CA ARG A 321 -17.60 0.96 14.00
C ARG A 321 -17.17 1.98 15.08
N GLY A 322 -16.96 3.24 14.72
CA GLY A 322 -16.42 4.28 15.60
C GLY A 322 -14.89 4.28 15.69
N LEU A 323 -14.20 3.52 14.83
CA LEU A 323 -12.73 3.47 14.76
C LEU A 323 -12.23 4.28 13.57
N TRP A 324 -10.96 4.71 13.64
CA TRP A 324 -10.30 5.49 12.60
C TRP A 324 -8.93 4.91 12.29
N PHE A 325 -8.38 5.28 11.14
CA PHE A 325 -7.06 4.89 10.68
C PHE A 325 -6.96 3.38 10.41
N LYS A 326 -5.97 2.70 10.98
CA LYS A 326 -5.50 1.38 10.56
C LYS A 326 -5.30 0.46 11.76
N LYS A 327 -4.32 -0.46 11.71
CA LYS A 327 -3.95 -1.38 12.81
C LYS A 327 -5.01 -2.37 13.26
N THR A 328 -6.11 -2.53 12.53
CA THR A 328 -7.10 -3.58 12.78
C THR A 328 -7.26 -4.49 11.57
N LEU A 329 -7.82 -5.67 11.78
CA LEU A 329 -8.00 -6.72 10.77
C LEU A 329 -9.45 -6.75 10.23
N TYR A 330 -10.23 -5.71 10.52
CA TYR A 330 -11.55 -5.45 9.93
C TYR A 330 -11.42 -4.97 8.48
N GLU A 331 -12.40 -5.32 7.64
CA GLU A 331 -12.43 -5.06 6.19
C GLU A 331 -12.00 -3.63 5.82
N PRO A 332 -12.49 -2.54 6.46
CA PRO A 332 -12.14 -1.19 6.02
C PRO A 332 -10.64 -0.89 6.08
N ALA A 333 -9.93 -1.43 7.08
CA ALA A 333 -8.51 -1.21 7.30
C ALA A 333 -7.61 -2.14 6.46
N ILE A 334 -8.09 -3.31 6.03
CA ILE A 334 -7.26 -4.29 5.32
C ILE A 334 -7.65 -4.51 3.86
N ARG A 335 -8.88 -4.19 3.45
CA ARG A 335 -9.33 -4.36 2.07
C ARG A 335 -8.98 -3.12 1.27
N ILE A 336 -8.08 -3.32 0.32
CA ILE A 336 -7.48 -2.27 -0.50
C ILE A 336 -8.02 -2.36 -1.93
N PRO A 337 -8.05 -1.25 -2.68
CA PRO A 337 -8.30 -1.34 -4.10
C PRO A 337 -7.14 -2.06 -4.79
N MET A 338 -7.43 -2.91 -5.79
CA MET A 338 -6.43 -3.43 -6.71
C MET A 338 -7.01 -3.52 -8.12
N ILE A 339 -6.39 -2.82 -9.07
CA ILE A 339 -6.80 -2.76 -10.48
C ILE A 339 -5.58 -3.01 -11.34
N MET A 340 -5.70 -3.84 -12.37
CA MET A 340 -4.63 -4.11 -13.33
C MET A 340 -5.14 -3.92 -14.75
N SER A 341 -4.51 -3.02 -15.49
CA SER A 341 -4.77 -2.81 -16.92
C SER A 341 -3.53 -3.22 -17.71
N TRP A 342 -3.66 -4.29 -18.50
CA TRP A 342 -2.65 -4.78 -19.42
C TRP A 342 -3.21 -4.75 -20.85
N PRO A 343 -2.82 -3.74 -21.67
CA PRO A 343 -3.29 -3.62 -23.04
C PRO A 343 -3.14 -4.93 -23.83
N GLY A 344 -4.22 -5.36 -24.49
CA GLY A 344 -4.26 -6.59 -25.29
C GLY A 344 -4.27 -7.92 -24.51
N ARG A 345 -4.21 -7.89 -23.16
CA ARG A 345 -4.18 -9.09 -22.32
C ARG A 345 -5.29 -9.12 -21.27
N THR A 346 -5.54 -8.02 -20.56
CA THR A 346 -6.70 -7.91 -19.66
C THR A 346 -7.94 -7.48 -20.43
N THR A 347 -9.10 -7.92 -19.96
CA THR A 347 -10.40 -7.43 -20.41
C THR A 347 -11.19 -6.89 -19.22
N PRO A 348 -12.22 -6.05 -19.42
CA PRO A 348 -13.05 -5.55 -18.34
C PRO A 348 -13.65 -6.70 -17.52
N ALA A 349 -13.15 -6.90 -16.30
CA ALA A 349 -13.51 -8.04 -15.47
C ALA A 349 -13.46 -7.68 -13.97
N LYS A 350 -14.26 -8.41 -13.18
CA LYS A 350 -14.23 -8.35 -11.71
C LYS A 350 -13.88 -9.72 -11.16
N ILE A 351 -12.74 -9.80 -10.47
CA ILE A 351 -12.23 -11.05 -9.91
C ILE A 351 -12.59 -11.10 -8.43
N GLN A 352 -13.30 -12.16 -8.04
CA GLN A 352 -13.76 -12.36 -6.66
C GLN A 352 -12.78 -13.21 -5.83
N ALA A 353 -11.84 -13.92 -6.47
CA ALA A 353 -10.84 -14.69 -5.74
C ALA A 353 -10.06 -13.77 -4.78
N PRO A 354 -9.92 -14.13 -3.49
CA PRO A 354 -9.09 -13.36 -2.56
C PRO A 354 -7.66 -13.25 -3.07
N CYS A 355 -7.09 -12.05 -3.02
CA CYS A 355 -5.69 -11.77 -3.34
C CYS A 355 -5.08 -10.80 -2.32
N SER A 356 -3.76 -10.64 -2.33
CA SER A 356 -3.08 -9.75 -1.39
C SER A 356 -1.82 -9.11 -1.95
N LEU A 357 -1.22 -8.17 -1.23
CA LEU A 357 -0.02 -7.46 -1.69
C LEU A 357 1.17 -8.36 -1.98
N VAL A 358 1.35 -9.46 -1.23
CA VAL A 358 2.44 -10.43 -1.51
C VAL A 358 2.31 -11.10 -2.87
N ASP A 359 1.13 -11.09 -3.48
CA ASP A 359 0.92 -11.62 -4.83
C ASP A 359 1.53 -10.73 -5.91
N LEU A 360 1.77 -9.43 -5.63
CA LEU A 360 2.26 -8.49 -6.63
C LEU A 360 3.68 -8.80 -7.09
N LEU A 361 4.54 -9.33 -6.21
CA LEU A 361 5.89 -9.71 -6.63
C LEU A 361 5.90 -10.82 -7.70
N PRO A 362 5.33 -12.01 -7.46
CA PRO A 362 5.28 -13.05 -8.48
C PRO A 362 4.49 -12.62 -9.72
N THR A 363 3.41 -11.85 -9.54
CA THR A 363 2.60 -11.33 -10.67
C THR A 363 3.39 -10.42 -11.58
N ILE A 364 4.08 -9.41 -11.02
CA ILE A 364 4.84 -8.43 -11.81
C ILE A 364 6.03 -9.08 -12.49
N VAL A 365 6.69 -10.03 -11.82
CA VAL A 365 7.78 -10.80 -12.43
C VAL A 365 7.24 -11.62 -13.61
N GLU A 366 6.15 -12.35 -13.46
CA GLU A 366 5.55 -13.11 -14.56
C GLU A 366 5.07 -12.21 -15.71
N MET A 367 4.46 -11.06 -15.41
CA MET A 367 4.10 -10.08 -16.43
C MET A 367 5.31 -9.57 -17.23
N ALA A 368 6.47 -9.44 -16.57
CA ALA A 368 7.68 -8.91 -17.16
C ALA A 368 8.49 -9.95 -17.96
N THR A 369 8.46 -11.22 -17.53
CA THR A 369 9.35 -12.28 -18.06
C THR A 369 8.60 -13.46 -18.69
N GLY A 370 7.30 -13.58 -18.45
CA GLY A 370 6.46 -14.72 -18.86
C GLY A 370 6.50 -15.93 -17.92
N SER A 371 7.26 -15.92 -16.81
CA SER A 371 7.20 -16.96 -15.78
C SER A 371 7.71 -16.47 -14.42
N THR A 372 7.40 -17.20 -13.35
CA THR A 372 7.93 -16.95 -12.00
C THR A 372 9.27 -17.67 -11.73
N ASP A 373 9.89 -18.30 -12.73
CA ASP A 373 11.08 -19.16 -12.52
C ASP A 373 12.32 -18.38 -12.04
N SER A 374 12.35 -17.06 -12.27
CA SER A 374 13.44 -16.20 -11.80
C SER A 374 13.36 -15.89 -10.30
N LEU A 375 12.27 -16.26 -9.62
CA LEU A 375 12.14 -16.06 -8.18
C LEU A 375 13.06 -17.02 -7.41
N LEU A 376 14.06 -16.45 -6.74
CA LEU A 376 15.04 -17.20 -5.96
C LEU A 376 14.70 -17.30 -4.47
N THR A 377 13.74 -16.50 -4.00
CA THR A 377 13.23 -16.58 -2.62
C THR A 377 11.81 -17.10 -2.61
N GLU A 378 11.47 -17.83 -1.56
CA GLU A 378 10.10 -18.24 -1.30
C GLU A 378 9.21 -17.00 -1.18
N ALA A 379 8.23 -16.88 -2.08
CA ALA A 379 7.17 -15.90 -2.01
C ALA A 379 6.01 -16.50 -1.20
N ASP A 380 5.40 -15.68 -0.33
CA ASP A 380 4.19 -16.05 0.40
C ASP A 380 2.91 -15.82 -0.43
N GLY A 381 3.05 -15.14 -1.59
CA GLY A 381 1.99 -14.92 -2.57
C GLY A 381 2.15 -15.77 -3.82
N GLU A 382 1.13 -15.73 -4.67
CA GLU A 382 1.08 -16.43 -5.96
C GLU A 382 0.82 -15.43 -7.08
N SER A 383 1.29 -15.72 -8.29
CA SER A 383 1.00 -14.88 -9.44
C SER A 383 -0.49 -14.84 -9.75
N LEU A 384 -1.00 -13.65 -10.05
CA LEU A 384 -2.38 -13.39 -10.43
C LEU A 384 -2.58 -13.39 -11.95
N VAL A 385 -1.56 -13.69 -12.76
CA VAL A 385 -1.67 -13.65 -14.23
C VAL A 385 -2.74 -14.63 -14.74
N ASP A 386 -2.80 -15.83 -14.18
CA ASP A 386 -3.79 -16.85 -14.56
C ASP A 386 -5.24 -16.43 -14.28
N LEU A 387 -5.45 -15.56 -13.28
CA LEU A 387 -6.76 -15.04 -12.91
C LEU A 387 -7.38 -14.17 -14.02
N PHE A 388 -6.59 -13.65 -14.96
CA PHE A 388 -7.14 -12.91 -16.11
C PHE A 388 -7.92 -13.79 -17.09
N SER A 389 -7.74 -15.11 -17.03
CA SER A 389 -8.31 -16.04 -18.00
C SER A 389 -9.00 -17.25 -17.38
N THR A 390 -8.75 -17.53 -16.11
CA THR A 390 -9.30 -18.68 -15.40
C THR A 390 -9.80 -18.28 -14.00
N ASP A 391 -10.82 -18.97 -13.52
CA ASP A 391 -11.16 -18.95 -12.11
C ASP A 391 -10.15 -19.84 -11.37
N MET A 392 -9.23 -19.25 -10.61
CA MET A 392 -8.28 -20.01 -9.79
C MET A 392 -9.01 -20.78 -8.66
N PRO A 393 -8.42 -21.87 -8.15
CA PRO A 393 -8.94 -22.60 -6.99
C PRO A 393 -9.06 -21.72 -5.74
N GLU A 394 -9.65 -22.27 -4.68
CA GLU A 394 -9.81 -21.60 -3.39
C GLU A 394 -8.46 -21.09 -2.83
N ARG A 395 -8.27 -19.77 -2.83
CA ARG A 395 -7.08 -19.08 -2.30
C ARG A 395 -7.31 -18.63 -0.87
N ALA A 396 -6.22 -18.58 -0.10
CA ALA A 396 -6.19 -18.04 1.25
C ALA A 396 -5.30 -16.80 1.30
N VAL A 397 -5.79 -15.76 1.96
CA VAL A 397 -5.07 -14.51 2.20
C VAL A 397 -4.70 -14.42 3.66
N LYS A 398 -3.50 -13.91 3.93
CA LYS A 398 -2.90 -13.83 5.26
C LYS A 398 -2.56 -12.38 5.59
N SER A 399 -2.88 -11.94 6.81
CA SER A 399 -2.46 -10.63 7.31
C SER A 399 -2.01 -10.72 8.76
N GLU A 400 -1.10 -9.83 9.14
CA GLU A 400 -0.50 -9.77 10.47
C GLU A 400 -0.70 -8.38 11.08
N HIS A 401 -0.81 -8.28 12.40
CA HIS A 401 -0.70 -7.02 13.14
C HIS A 401 0.04 -7.28 14.45
N ILE A 402 1.19 -6.64 14.60
CA ILE A 402 2.21 -6.94 15.61
C ILE A 402 2.84 -5.63 16.19
N ASP A 403 2.18 -4.48 15.98
CA ASP A 403 2.65 -3.13 16.33
C ASP A 403 1.86 -2.52 17.51
N GLY A 404 2.13 -1.26 17.87
CA GLY A 404 1.45 -0.51 18.93
C GLY A 404 -0.07 -0.50 18.78
N GLY A 405 -0.78 -0.62 19.90
CA GLY A 405 -2.23 -0.77 19.94
C GLY A 405 -2.69 -2.21 20.14
N THR A 406 -1.77 -3.19 20.08
CA THR A 406 -2.02 -4.57 20.50
C THR A 406 -1.02 -5.05 21.57
N ILE A 407 -1.41 -6.02 22.41
CA ILE A 407 -0.59 -6.64 23.46
C ILE A 407 0.02 -8.01 23.05
N ALA A 408 -0.29 -8.47 21.85
CA ALA A 408 0.26 -9.68 21.26
C ALA A 408 0.10 -9.66 19.75
N PRO A 409 0.88 -10.50 19.02
CA PRO A 409 0.64 -10.74 17.61
C PRO A 409 -0.81 -11.15 17.36
N ARG A 410 -1.45 -10.51 16.38
CA ARG A 410 -2.75 -10.89 15.84
C ARG A 410 -2.56 -11.26 14.38
N VAL A 411 -3.13 -12.38 13.96
CA VAL A 411 -3.04 -12.87 12.59
C VAL A 411 -4.42 -13.12 12.02
N MET A 412 -4.56 -12.98 10.71
CA MET A 412 -5.80 -13.14 9.98
C MET A 412 -5.60 -14.15 8.85
N LEU A 413 -6.57 -15.04 8.69
CA LEU A 413 -6.70 -15.92 7.53
C LEU A 413 -8.07 -15.72 6.88
N ARG A 414 -8.07 -15.36 5.59
CA ARG A 414 -9.24 -15.13 4.75
C ARG A 414 -9.28 -16.20 3.65
N LYS A 415 -10.24 -17.11 3.70
CA LYS A 415 -10.36 -18.25 2.77
C LYS A 415 -11.82 -18.49 2.38
N GLY A 416 -12.11 -18.62 1.08
CA GLY A 416 -13.49 -18.81 0.60
C GLY A 416 -14.36 -17.57 0.86
N THR A 417 -15.31 -17.63 1.78
CA THR A 417 -16.06 -16.48 2.32
C THR A 417 -15.71 -16.18 3.79
N MET A 418 -14.95 -17.07 4.41
CA MET A 418 -14.67 -17.05 5.83
C MET A 418 -13.42 -16.21 6.12
N LYS A 419 -13.49 -15.44 7.21
CA LYS A 419 -12.36 -14.71 7.77
C LYS A 419 -12.21 -15.04 9.25
N MET A 420 -11.03 -15.53 9.63
CA MET A 420 -10.67 -15.77 11.03
C MET A 420 -9.59 -14.80 11.46
N VAL A 421 -9.73 -14.23 12.65
CA VAL A 421 -8.68 -13.51 13.36
C VAL A 421 -8.32 -14.29 14.62
N TYR A 422 -7.03 -14.55 14.80
CA TYR A 422 -6.50 -15.34 15.92
C TYR A 422 -5.36 -14.62 16.63
N SER A 423 -5.32 -14.81 17.95
CA SER A 423 -4.24 -14.37 18.84
C SER A 423 -4.30 -15.19 20.12
N GLU A 424 -3.17 -15.36 20.80
CA GLU A 424 -3.11 -16.06 22.09
C GLU A 424 -3.68 -15.22 23.26
N GLU A 425 -3.73 -13.89 23.12
CA GLU A 425 -4.15 -12.97 24.18
C GLU A 425 -5.52 -12.30 23.93
N TYR A 426 -6.13 -12.52 22.77
CA TYR A 426 -7.43 -11.95 22.43
C TYR A 426 -8.46 -13.03 22.10
N PRO A 427 -9.76 -12.76 22.32
CA PRO A 427 -10.81 -13.63 21.80
C PRO A 427 -10.64 -13.84 20.30
N MET A 428 -10.74 -15.11 19.88
CA MET A 428 -10.83 -15.47 18.47
C MET A 428 -12.08 -14.84 17.85
N GLN A 429 -11.96 -14.38 16.61
CA GLN A 429 -13.07 -13.85 15.83
C GLN A 429 -13.24 -14.65 14.55
N LEU A 430 -14.48 -14.96 14.16
CA LEU A 430 -14.79 -15.67 12.91
C LEU A 430 -16.00 -15.02 12.24
N PHE A 431 -15.85 -14.62 10.98
CA PHE A 431 -16.91 -13.98 10.19
C PHE A 431 -17.13 -14.71 8.86
N ASN A 432 -18.39 -14.81 8.43
CA ASN A 432 -18.74 -15.14 7.05
C ASN A 432 -19.02 -13.83 6.30
N LEU A 433 -18.11 -13.40 5.43
CA LEU A 433 -18.20 -12.10 4.77
C LEU A 433 -19.23 -12.04 3.64
N GLU A 434 -19.76 -13.17 3.19
CA GLU A 434 -20.87 -13.19 2.23
C GLU A 434 -22.18 -12.78 2.91
N ASP A 435 -22.46 -13.36 4.07
CA ASP A 435 -23.69 -13.07 4.84
C ASP A 435 -23.56 -11.83 5.73
N ASP A 436 -22.34 -11.53 6.19
CA ASP A 436 -22.03 -10.45 7.13
C ASP A 436 -20.81 -9.64 6.67
N PRO A 437 -20.96 -8.83 5.60
CA PRO A 437 -19.87 -7.99 5.08
C PRO A 437 -19.45 -6.88 6.06
N GLY A 438 -20.28 -6.60 7.07
CA GLY A 438 -20.00 -5.63 8.13
C GLY A 438 -19.30 -6.23 9.35
N GLU A 439 -19.08 -7.55 9.41
CA GLU A 439 -18.40 -8.24 10.52
C GLU A 439 -19.05 -7.94 11.89
N LEU A 440 -20.37 -8.01 11.96
CA LEU A 440 -21.16 -7.75 13.16
C LEU A 440 -21.43 -9.02 13.97
N ASN A 441 -21.42 -10.19 13.33
CA ASN A 441 -21.80 -11.46 13.91
C ASN A 441 -20.57 -12.36 14.07
N ASP A 442 -19.94 -12.34 15.24
CA ASP A 442 -18.83 -13.24 15.55
C ASP A 442 -19.30 -14.68 15.76
N LEU A 443 -18.89 -15.57 14.86
CA LEU A 443 -19.25 -16.97 14.80
C LEU A 443 -18.32 -17.86 15.62
N ALA A 444 -17.24 -17.35 16.21
CA ALA A 444 -16.18 -18.16 16.81
C ALA A 444 -16.68 -19.08 17.95
N ALA A 445 -17.65 -18.60 18.74
CA ALA A 445 -18.25 -19.35 19.85
C ALA A 445 -19.42 -20.26 19.45
N THR A 446 -19.87 -20.21 18.19
CA THR A 446 -21.03 -20.97 17.72
C THR A 446 -20.67 -22.42 17.41
N SER A 447 -21.53 -23.37 17.78
CA SER A 447 -21.27 -24.81 17.60
C SER A 447 -21.38 -25.26 16.14
N GLU A 448 -22.22 -24.59 15.35
CA GLU A 448 -22.42 -24.87 13.92
C GLU A 448 -21.14 -24.68 13.11
N TRP A 449 -20.35 -23.65 13.43
CA TRP A 449 -19.14 -23.30 12.71
C TRP A 449 -17.87 -23.97 13.25
N LYS A 450 -18.01 -24.92 14.20
CA LYS A 450 -16.88 -25.60 14.84
C LYS A 450 -15.91 -26.24 13.85
N GLN A 451 -16.42 -26.97 12.86
CA GLN A 451 -15.56 -27.66 11.90
C GLN A 451 -14.74 -26.68 11.04
N THR A 452 -15.39 -25.63 10.54
CA THR A 452 -14.74 -24.56 9.77
C THR A 452 -13.70 -23.84 10.61
N ARG A 453 -14.05 -23.48 11.86
CA ARG A 453 -13.14 -22.84 12.81
C ARG A 453 -11.91 -23.71 13.07
N ASP A 454 -12.10 -24.98 13.40
CA ASP A 454 -11.00 -25.88 13.74
C ASP A 454 -10.08 -26.11 12.49
N SER A 455 -10.65 -26.13 11.28
CA SER A 455 -9.87 -26.20 10.03
C SER A 455 -9.05 -24.95 9.75
N LEU A 456 -9.61 -23.75 9.93
CA LEU A 456 -8.89 -22.49 9.73
C LEU A 456 -7.81 -22.30 10.80
N LEU A 457 -8.10 -22.67 12.05
CA LEU A 457 -7.13 -22.63 13.13
C LEU A 457 -5.93 -23.53 12.84
N GLN A 458 -6.15 -24.74 12.31
CA GLN A 458 -5.07 -25.63 11.91
C GLN A 458 -4.14 -25.00 10.85
N GLU A 459 -4.70 -24.27 9.89
CA GLU A 459 -3.92 -23.57 8.86
C GLU A 459 -3.14 -22.37 9.43
N ILE A 460 -3.74 -21.65 10.39
CA ILE A 460 -3.08 -20.60 11.16
C ILE A 460 -1.89 -21.17 11.95
N GLU A 461 -2.10 -22.25 12.72
CA GLU A 461 -1.05 -22.88 13.53
C GLU A 461 0.06 -23.53 12.68
N ALA A 462 -0.25 -23.95 11.45
CA ALA A 462 0.76 -24.41 10.49
C ALA A 462 1.59 -23.26 9.90
N THR A 463 1.02 -22.05 9.85
CA THR A 463 1.68 -20.87 9.27
C THR A 463 2.50 -20.10 10.30
N TRP A 464 1.96 -19.92 11.51
CA TRP A 464 2.53 -19.07 12.56
C TRP A 464 2.76 -19.81 13.87
N ASP A 465 3.95 -19.64 14.43
CA ASP A 465 4.25 -19.90 15.85
C ASP A 465 4.15 -18.55 16.58
N LEU A 466 2.97 -18.25 17.15
CA LEU A 466 2.68 -16.93 17.74
C LEU A 466 3.53 -16.66 18.99
N GLY A 467 3.82 -17.68 19.79
CA GLY A 467 4.71 -17.58 20.94
C GLY A 467 6.14 -17.19 20.54
N ARG A 468 6.68 -17.84 19.51
CA ARG A 468 8.00 -17.48 18.95
C ARG A 468 7.98 -16.10 18.28
N LEU A 469 6.95 -15.78 17.52
CA LEU A 469 6.80 -14.48 16.86
C LEU A 469 6.78 -13.33 17.88
N LYS A 470 6.05 -13.50 18.98
CA LYS A 470 6.02 -12.55 20.10
C LYS A 470 7.42 -12.30 20.66
N GLN A 471 8.23 -13.35 20.84
CA GLN A 471 9.61 -13.23 21.31
C GLN A 471 10.49 -12.48 20.30
N GLN A 472 10.42 -12.83 19.02
CA GLN A 472 11.21 -12.19 17.96
C GLN A 472 10.94 -10.69 17.85
N VAL A 473 9.68 -10.27 17.96
CA VAL A 473 9.30 -8.86 17.92
C VAL A 473 9.91 -8.09 19.10
N ILE A 474 9.78 -8.63 20.31
CA ILE A 474 10.34 -8.01 21.53
C ILE A 474 11.87 -7.89 21.43
N GLU A 475 12.54 -8.95 20.99
CA GLU A 475 14.00 -8.94 20.80
C GLU A 475 14.41 -7.89 19.78
N ASN A 476 13.72 -7.84 18.64
CA ASN A 476 14.00 -6.90 17.56
C ASN A 476 13.78 -5.43 18.00
N GLN A 477 12.69 -5.13 18.70
CA GLN A 477 12.41 -3.79 19.25
C GLN A 477 13.49 -3.35 20.26
N ARG A 478 13.88 -4.23 21.19
CA ARG A 478 14.95 -3.95 22.17
C ARG A 478 16.28 -3.61 21.50
N VAL A 479 16.65 -4.36 20.46
CA VAL A 479 17.87 -4.09 19.69
C VAL A 479 17.79 -2.72 19.03
N ARG A 480 16.69 -2.41 18.32
CA ARG A 480 16.54 -1.13 17.62
C ARG A 480 16.50 0.07 18.55
N GLN A 481 15.90 -0.04 19.73
CA GLN A 481 15.97 1.03 20.73
C GLN A 481 17.41 1.27 21.23
N MET A 482 18.19 0.21 21.44
CA MET A 482 19.61 0.35 21.79
C MET A 482 20.38 1.02 20.65
N LEU A 483 20.13 0.61 19.39
CA LEU A 483 20.73 1.23 18.20
C LEU A 483 20.37 2.71 18.10
N LEU A 484 19.08 3.07 18.22
CA LEU A 484 18.63 4.47 18.19
C LEU A 484 19.32 5.32 19.25
N ARG A 485 19.39 4.84 20.50
CA ARG A 485 20.11 5.53 21.59
C ARG A 485 21.60 5.68 21.30
N SER A 486 22.20 4.76 20.55
CA SER A 486 23.60 4.81 20.14
C SER A 486 23.83 5.80 19.00
N LEU A 487 23.00 5.74 17.95
CA LEU A 487 23.08 6.60 16.77
C LEU A 487 22.78 8.08 17.07
N ASN A 488 22.04 8.34 18.15
CA ASN A 488 21.80 9.69 18.67
C ASN A 488 22.94 10.25 19.55
N LYS A 489 24.05 9.53 19.73
CA LYS A 489 25.24 10.03 20.44
C LYS A 489 26.32 10.46 19.46
N GLY A 490 26.78 11.71 19.59
CA GLY A 490 27.87 12.24 18.77
C GLY A 490 27.37 12.72 17.41
N ARG A 491 28.07 12.36 16.33
CA ARG A 491 27.71 12.79 14.97
C ARG A 491 26.63 11.86 14.41
N THR A 492 25.43 12.40 14.20
CA THR A 492 24.34 11.71 13.52
C THR A 492 24.60 11.59 12.02
N GLN A 493 24.31 10.42 11.46
CA GLN A 493 24.31 10.15 10.03
C GLN A 493 22.85 10.00 9.58
N SER A 494 22.41 10.82 8.65
CA SER A 494 21.07 10.70 8.06
C SER A 494 21.04 9.54 7.07
N TRP A 495 19.96 8.76 7.11
CA TRP A 495 19.62 7.73 6.12
C TRP A 495 18.57 8.21 5.11
N GLU A 496 18.18 9.49 5.18
CA GLU A 496 17.23 10.04 4.23
C GLU A 496 17.82 10.05 2.82
N HIS A 497 16.98 9.74 1.84
CA HIS A 497 17.35 9.85 0.44
C HIS A 497 17.30 11.31 -0.01
N TYR A 498 18.30 11.73 -0.78
CA TYR A 498 18.30 13.03 -1.44
C TYR A 498 18.53 12.80 -2.94
N PRO A 499 17.52 13.07 -3.80
CA PRO A 499 17.64 12.86 -5.25
C PRO A 499 18.88 13.54 -5.83
N ASN A 500 19.62 12.83 -6.69
CA ASN A 500 20.93 13.28 -7.18
C ASN A 500 20.81 14.52 -8.09
N PRO A 501 21.40 15.67 -7.74
CA PRO A 501 21.37 16.86 -8.59
C PRO A 501 22.27 16.73 -9.83
N ALA A 502 23.28 15.86 -9.83
CA ALA A 502 24.34 15.84 -10.84
C ALA A 502 23.83 15.44 -12.25
N GLU A 503 22.79 14.61 -12.35
CA GLU A 503 22.17 14.25 -13.63
C GLU A 503 21.45 15.44 -14.31
N THR A 504 21.12 16.49 -13.55
CA THR A 504 20.55 17.71 -14.13
C THR A 504 21.58 18.50 -14.95
N SER A 505 22.87 18.22 -14.80
CA SER A 505 23.97 18.91 -15.49
C SER A 505 24.15 18.51 -16.96
N THR A 506 23.23 17.74 -17.55
CA THR A 506 23.22 17.44 -19.00
C THR A 506 21.89 17.74 -19.70
N ARG A 507 20.82 18.07 -18.94
CA ARG A 507 19.44 18.19 -19.46
C ARG A 507 19.11 19.46 -20.24
N TRP A 508 19.88 20.54 -20.05
CA TRP A 508 19.65 21.83 -20.72
C TRP A 508 20.80 22.17 -21.67
N VAL A 509 20.84 23.41 -22.14
CA VAL A 509 21.94 23.92 -22.96
C VAL A 509 23.24 23.92 -22.14
N ARG A 510 24.31 23.37 -22.70
CA ARG A 510 25.65 23.33 -22.11
C ARG A 510 26.69 24.02 -22.98
N ALA A 511 27.82 24.34 -22.37
CA ALA A 511 28.95 24.90 -23.09
C ALA A 511 29.38 23.94 -24.21
N GLY A 512 29.33 24.42 -25.47
CA GLY A 512 29.63 23.63 -26.67
C GLY A 512 28.41 23.19 -27.48
N ASP A 513 27.19 23.28 -26.93
CA ASP A 513 25.96 23.00 -27.68
C ASP A 513 25.70 24.06 -28.77
N ARG A 514 25.08 23.64 -29.88
CA ARG A 514 24.76 24.50 -31.04
C ARG A 514 23.25 24.60 -31.24
N PHE A 515 22.78 25.81 -31.60
CA PHE A 515 21.40 26.03 -32.01
C PHE A 515 21.25 25.83 -33.53
N PRO A 516 20.14 25.25 -34.02
CA PRO A 516 18.97 24.78 -33.26
C PRO A 516 19.07 23.32 -32.78
N GLU A 517 20.20 22.62 -32.98
CA GLU A 517 20.36 21.19 -32.65
C GLU A 517 20.03 20.87 -31.18
N VAL A 518 20.47 21.73 -30.26
CA VAL A 518 20.21 21.61 -28.82
C VAL A 518 18.73 21.76 -28.45
N GLU A 519 17.97 22.54 -29.21
CA GLU A 519 16.52 22.66 -29.02
C GLU A 519 15.81 21.47 -29.65
N GLN A 520 16.23 21.07 -30.85
CA GLN A 520 15.65 19.97 -31.59
C GLN A 520 15.79 18.63 -30.87
N ARG A 521 16.91 18.38 -30.16
CA ARG A 521 17.07 17.18 -29.32
C ARG A 521 16.09 17.13 -28.13
N GLY A 522 15.59 18.29 -27.69
CA GLY A 522 14.66 18.40 -26.58
C GLY A 522 13.19 18.25 -26.99
N TYR A 523 12.88 18.25 -28.29
CA TYR A 523 11.51 18.10 -28.75
C TYR A 523 11.03 16.67 -28.55
N LEU A 524 9.93 16.52 -27.80
CA LEU A 524 9.14 15.31 -27.82
C LEU A 524 8.00 15.54 -28.82
N ARG A 525 8.02 14.80 -29.93
CA ARG A 525 6.94 14.87 -30.92
C ARG A 525 5.94 13.77 -30.62
N TYR A 526 4.66 14.09 -30.79
CA TYR A 526 3.61 13.08 -30.74
C TYR A 526 3.89 11.94 -31.72
N PRO A 527 3.49 10.70 -31.40
CA PRO A 527 3.47 9.61 -32.37
C PRO A 527 2.70 10.05 -33.63
N ALA A 528 3.15 9.62 -34.80
CA ALA A 528 2.38 9.84 -36.03
C ALA A 528 1.07 9.02 -35.95
N GLU A 529 -0.06 9.64 -36.29
CA GLU A 529 -1.38 8.99 -36.38
C GLU A 529 -1.43 7.85 -37.41
#